data_AF-A0A917PUA4-F1
#
_entry.id   AF-A0A917PUA4-F1
#
_cell.length_a   1.000
_cell.length_b   1.000
_cell.length_c   1.000
_cell.angle_alpha   90.00
_cell.angle_beta   90.00
_cell.angle_gamma   90.00
#
_symmetry.space_group_name_H-M   'P 1'
#
loop_
_entity.id
_entity.type
_entity.pdbx_description
1 polymer ?
#
loop_
_entity_poly.entity_id
_entity_poly.type
_entity_poly.pdbx_seq_one_letter_code
_entity_poly.pdbx_strand_id
1 'polypeptide(L)'
;MLSLAEMFRCAGTVPAMVALESALNREVLPMQAIETLRTMVPAWAQRQLDLVSPDSDSGLETIARLLVHRLRVLVRTQVEMPGVRRVDLLVGDRLVIELDGRAFHSGEDFERDRVQDLELMLRGYLVVRLSYRMVTDDWDRTHRAVRELVARGLHRWGRAARPWPVFDEARG
;
A
#
# COMPACT_ATOMS: atom_id res chain seq x y z
N MET A 1 -1.00 -13.94 21.20
CA MET A 1 -2.37 -14.41 20.90
C MET A 1 -3.43 -13.47 21.48
N LEU A 2 -3.54 -13.32 22.80
CA LEU A 2 -4.52 -12.40 23.41
C LEU A 2 -4.32 -10.94 22.96
N SER A 3 -3.07 -10.46 22.98
CA SER A 3 -2.70 -9.11 22.50
C SER A 3 -3.11 -8.86 21.05
N LEU A 4 -2.88 -9.81 20.15
CA LEU A 4 -3.32 -9.71 18.75
C LEU A 4 -4.85 -9.65 18.63
N ALA A 5 -5.57 -10.45 19.41
CA ALA A 5 -7.03 -10.43 19.42
C ALA A 5 -7.58 -9.09 19.92
N GLU A 6 -6.93 -8.47 20.92
CA GLU A 6 -7.25 -7.13 21.41
C GLU A 6 -6.92 -6.05 20.39
N MET A 7 -5.80 -6.17 19.65
CA MET A 7 -5.45 -5.22 18.60
C MET A 7 -6.53 -5.14 17.51
N PHE A 8 -7.13 -6.26 17.11
CA PHE A 8 -8.27 -6.23 16.18
C PHE A 8 -9.44 -5.39 16.70
N ARG A 9 -9.66 -5.35 18.03
CA ARG A 9 -10.76 -4.59 18.65
C ARG A 9 -10.40 -3.11 18.84
N CYS A 10 -9.18 -2.83 19.26
CA CYS A 10 -8.77 -1.50 19.70
C CYS A 10 -8.04 -0.68 18.63
N ALA A 11 -7.16 -1.32 17.86
CA ALA A 11 -6.33 -0.66 16.85
C ALA A 11 -6.87 -0.86 15.41
N GLY A 12 -7.80 -1.79 15.22
CA GLY A 12 -8.41 -2.07 13.92
C GLY A 12 -7.64 -3.11 13.10
N THR A 13 -8.12 -3.32 11.87
CA THR A 13 -7.65 -4.44 11.02
C THR A 13 -6.18 -4.28 10.62
N VAL A 14 -5.78 -3.10 10.15
CA VAL A 14 -4.46 -2.92 9.53
C VAL A 14 -3.33 -3.10 10.56
N PRO A 15 -3.32 -2.42 11.72
CA PRO A 15 -2.26 -2.63 12.70
C PRO A 15 -2.21 -4.07 13.23
N ALA A 16 -3.37 -4.71 13.40
CA ALA A 16 -3.45 -6.09 13.86
C ALA A 16 -2.89 -7.09 12.83
N MET A 17 -3.19 -6.89 11.54
CA MET A 17 -2.66 -7.71 10.45
C MET A 17 -1.14 -7.52 10.30
N VAL A 18 -0.64 -6.29 10.38
CA VAL A 18 0.80 -6.00 10.34
C VAL A 18 1.54 -6.71 11.47
N ALA A 19 1.01 -6.63 12.70
CA ALA A 19 1.61 -7.31 13.84
C ALA A 19 1.52 -8.85 13.73
N LEU A 20 0.40 -9.37 13.22
CA LEU A 20 0.23 -10.80 13.00
C LEU A 20 1.21 -11.34 11.96
N GLU A 21 1.31 -10.72 10.79
CA GLU A 21 2.22 -11.15 9.72
C GLU A 21 3.67 -11.02 10.14
N SER A 22 4.04 -9.96 10.87
CA SER A 22 5.38 -9.84 11.44
C SER A 22 5.70 -10.95 12.45
N ALA A 23 4.74 -11.36 13.29
CA ALA A 23 4.93 -12.45 14.24
C ALA A 23 5.03 -13.82 13.55
N LEU A 24 4.35 -14.02 12.42
CA LEU A 24 4.45 -15.23 11.61
C LEU A 24 5.79 -15.30 10.86
N ASN A 25 6.17 -14.22 10.17
CA ASN A 25 7.43 -14.13 9.42
C ASN A 25 8.65 -14.35 10.33
N ARG A 26 8.62 -13.79 11.55
CA ARG A 26 9.69 -13.96 12.56
C ARG A 26 9.61 -15.26 13.36
N GLU A 27 8.73 -16.18 12.98
CA GLU A 27 8.50 -17.47 13.67
C GLU A 27 8.15 -17.36 15.16
N VAL A 28 7.73 -16.17 15.63
CA VAL A 28 7.25 -15.94 16.99
C VAL A 28 5.91 -16.65 17.21
N LEU A 29 5.12 -16.78 16.13
CA LEU A 29 3.91 -17.57 16.08
C LEU A 29 3.97 -18.55 14.90
N PRO A 30 3.53 -19.80 15.09
CA PRO A 30 3.39 -20.74 13.98
C PRO A 30 2.09 -20.46 13.19
N MET A 31 2.01 -20.89 11.93
CA MET A 31 0.81 -20.69 11.09
C MET A 31 -0.49 -21.24 11.69
N GLN A 32 -0.40 -22.34 12.44
CA GLN A 32 -1.55 -22.94 13.14
C GLN A 32 -2.16 -22.00 14.18
N ALA A 33 -1.41 -20.99 14.66
CA ALA A 33 -1.92 -19.99 15.58
C ALA A 33 -3.07 -19.17 14.98
N ILE A 34 -3.18 -19.07 13.64
CA ILE A 34 -4.29 -18.35 12.99
C ILE A 34 -5.65 -18.96 13.34
N GLU A 35 -5.74 -20.30 13.44
CA GLU A 35 -6.99 -20.98 13.81
C GLU A 35 -7.40 -20.65 15.25
N THR A 36 -6.45 -20.69 16.17
CA THR A 36 -6.68 -20.26 17.56
C THR A 36 -7.10 -18.78 17.60
N LEU A 37 -6.42 -17.91 16.84
CA LEU A 37 -6.74 -16.48 16.79
C LEU A 37 -8.16 -16.24 16.27
N ARG A 38 -8.60 -17.01 15.27
CA ARG A 38 -9.94 -16.94 14.67
C ARG A 38 -11.04 -17.14 15.71
N THR A 39 -10.80 -17.97 16.74
CA THR A 39 -11.76 -18.18 17.84
C THR A 39 -11.81 -17.02 18.85
N MET A 40 -10.77 -16.18 18.89
CA MET A 40 -10.63 -15.10 19.87
C MET A 40 -11.06 -13.73 19.32
N VAL A 41 -11.00 -13.55 18.00
CA VAL A 41 -11.36 -12.29 17.33
C VAL A 41 -12.86 -12.20 17.05
N PRO A 42 -13.42 -10.98 16.95
CA PRO A 42 -14.81 -10.79 16.54
C PRO A 42 -15.11 -11.39 15.16
N ALA A 43 -16.37 -11.77 14.92
CA ALA A 43 -16.81 -12.39 13.66
C ALA A 43 -16.46 -11.57 12.41
N TRP A 44 -16.48 -10.23 12.49
CA TRP A 44 -16.10 -9.36 11.38
C TRP A 44 -14.59 -9.47 11.02
N ALA A 45 -13.74 -9.75 12.00
CA ALA A 45 -12.29 -9.83 11.86
C ALA A 45 -11.84 -11.21 11.32
N GLN A 46 -12.64 -12.26 11.53
CA GLN A 46 -12.32 -13.61 11.07
C GLN A 46 -12.04 -13.66 9.56
N ARG A 47 -12.82 -12.94 8.74
CA ARG A 47 -12.60 -12.88 7.29
C ARG A 47 -11.30 -12.18 6.89
N GLN A 48 -10.76 -11.32 7.75
CA GLN A 48 -9.48 -10.66 7.47
C GLN A 48 -8.31 -11.64 7.65
N LEU A 49 -8.48 -12.67 8.50
CA LEU A 49 -7.47 -13.71 8.69
C LEU A 49 -7.28 -14.57 7.43
N ASP A 50 -8.27 -14.62 6.54
CA ASP A 50 -8.15 -15.30 5.23
C ASP A 50 -7.20 -14.57 4.28
N LEU A 51 -6.82 -13.33 4.59
CA LEU A 51 -5.91 -12.52 3.80
C LEU A 51 -4.46 -12.63 4.29
N VAL A 52 -4.20 -13.35 5.38
CA VAL A 52 -2.87 -13.43 5.98
C VAL A 52 -1.87 -13.99 4.99
N SER A 53 -0.73 -13.29 4.86
CA SER A 53 0.42 -13.71 4.07
C SER A 53 1.65 -13.74 4.98
N PRO A 54 2.19 -14.93 5.31
CA PRO A 54 3.35 -15.03 6.21
C PRO A 54 4.64 -14.47 5.58
N ASP A 55 4.71 -14.40 4.26
CA ASP A 55 5.90 -13.95 3.52
C ASP A 55 6.02 -12.42 3.45
N SER A 56 5.24 -11.66 4.22
CA SER A 56 5.31 -10.20 4.24
C SER A 56 6.54 -9.77 5.03
N ASP A 57 7.54 -9.20 4.36
CA ASP A 57 8.81 -8.78 4.95
C ASP A 57 8.72 -7.42 5.64
N SER A 58 7.70 -6.63 5.28
CA SER A 58 7.41 -5.36 5.93
C SER A 58 5.92 -5.14 6.18
N GLY A 59 5.60 -4.30 7.17
CA GLY A 59 4.22 -3.86 7.40
C GLY A 59 3.64 -3.05 6.22
N LEU A 60 4.49 -2.43 5.39
CA LEU A 60 4.05 -1.73 4.18
C LEU A 60 3.53 -2.71 3.13
N GLU A 61 4.13 -3.88 2.98
CA GLU A 61 3.63 -4.93 2.08
C GLU A 61 2.26 -5.45 2.54
N THR A 62 2.08 -5.68 3.84
CA THR A 62 0.78 -6.00 4.43
C THR A 62 -0.26 -4.93 4.09
N ILE A 63 0.07 -3.65 4.32
CA ILE A 63 -0.82 -2.52 4.04
C ILE A 63 -1.18 -2.46 2.56
N ALA A 64 -0.18 -2.55 1.68
CA ALA A 64 -0.35 -2.56 0.23
C ALA A 64 -1.30 -3.68 -0.20
N ARG A 65 -1.05 -4.91 0.24
CA ARG A 65 -1.89 -6.08 -0.09
C ARG A 65 -3.34 -5.88 0.38
N LEU A 66 -3.55 -5.37 1.59
CA LEU A 66 -4.89 -5.06 2.11
C LEU A 66 -5.59 -3.96 1.30
N LEU A 67 -4.85 -2.96 0.81
CA LEU A 67 -5.37 -1.89 -0.03
C LEU A 67 -5.83 -2.46 -1.36
N VAL A 68 -4.99 -3.28 -2.01
CA VAL A 68 -5.24 -3.90 -3.32
C VAL A 68 -6.42 -4.86 -3.29
N HIS A 69 -6.51 -5.70 -2.26
CA HIS A 69 -7.50 -6.77 -2.17
C HIS A 69 -8.95 -6.28 -2.41
N ARG A 70 -9.24 -5.03 -2.03
CA ARG A 70 -10.59 -4.46 -2.12
C ARG A 70 -10.83 -3.57 -3.35
N LEU A 71 -9.81 -3.29 -4.16
CA LEU A 71 -9.92 -2.39 -5.32
C LEU A 71 -10.44 -3.07 -6.59
N ARG A 72 -10.36 -4.41 -6.70
CA ARG A 72 -10.82 -5.21 -7.87
C ARG A 72 -10.26 -4.72 -9.22
N VAL A 73 -9.07 -4.13 -9.22
CA VAL A 73 -8.31 -3.75 -10.41
C VAL A 73 -6.89 -4.27 -10.30
N LEU A 74 -6.17 -4.32 -11.43
CA LEU A 74 -4.76 -4.68 -11.42
C LEU A 74 -3.98 -3.67 -10.57
N VAL A 75 -3.23 -4.16 -9.59
CA VAL A 75 -2.26 -3.36 -8.86
C VAL A 75 -0.95 -4.10 -8.84
N ARG A 76 0.14 -3.39 -9.15
CA ARG A 76 1.50 -3.89 -9.07
C ARG A 76 2.19 -3.22 -7.89
N THR A 77 2.95 -3.99 -7.11
CA THR A 77 3.71 -3.49 -5.96
C THR A 77 5.17 -3.29 -6.34
N GLN A 78 5.88 -2.37 -5.66
CA GLN A 78 7.32 -2.14 -5.79
C GLN A 78 7.78 -2.03 -7.26
N VAL A 79 7.14 -1.14 -8.03
CA VAL A 79 7.29 -1.06 -9.49
C VAL A 79 8.49 -0.20 -9.86
N GLU A 80 9.44 -0.77 -10.59
CA GLU A 80 10.51 -0.01 -11.24
C GLU A 80 10.01 0.61 -12.55
N MET A 81 10.38 1.87 -12.78
CA MET A 81 9.90 2.65 -13.91
C MET A 81 11.07 3.47 -14.47
N PRO A 82 11.29 3.49 -15.80
CA PRO A 82 12.43 4.20 -16.38
C PRO A 82 12.44 5.69 -15.99
N GLY A 83 13.57 6.17 -15.46
CA GLY A 83 13.77 7.58 -15.12
C GLY A 83 13.04 8.08 -13.87
N VAL A 84 12.45 7.19 -13.08
CA VAL A 84 12.01 7.49 -11.70
C VAL A 84 12.46 6.36 -10.78
N ARG A 85 12.48 6.62 -9.47
CA ARG A 85 12.74 5.54 -8.50
C ARG A 85 11.56 4.58 -8.47
N ARG A 86 11.79 3.44 -7.83
CA ARG A 86 10.74 2.46 -7.52
C ARG A 86 9.59 3.14 -6.77
N VAL A 87 8.37 2.81 -7.17
CA VAL A 87 7.13 3.29 -6.51
C VAL A 87 6.47 2.15 -5.75
N ASP A 88 5.81 2.43 -4.63
CA ASP A 88 5.22 1.38 -3.79
C ASP A 88 4.10 0.63 -4.50
N LEU A 89 3.19 1.35 -5.17
CA LEU A 89 2.05 0.76 -5.86
C LEU A 89 1.73 1.49 -7.16
N LEU A 90 1.44 0.71 -8.21
CA LEU A 90 0.85 1.19 -9.45
C LEU A 90 -0.51 0.53 -9.67
N VAL A 91 -1.57 1.31 -9.48
CA VAL A 91 -2.96 0.90 -9.69
C VAL A 91 -3.36 1.17 -11.15
N GLY A 92 -3.81 0.13 -11.83
CA GLY A 92 -4.02 0.16 -13.28
C GLY A 92 -2.71 0.39 -14.03
N ASP A 93 -2.68 1.43 -14.85
CA ASP A 93 -1.50 1.83 -15.63
C ASP A 93 -1.04 3.27 -15.34
N ARG A 94 -1.73 4.01 -14.47
CA ARG A 94 -1.50 5.46 -14.25
C ARG A 94 -1.45 5.95 -12.80
N LEU A 95 -2.21 5.34 -11.88
CA LEU A 95 -2.31 5.86 -10.51
C LEU A 95 -1.19 5.26 -9.66
N VAL A 96 -0.23 6.09 -9.28
CA VAL A 96 0.83 5.75 -8.35
C VAL A 96 0.38 6.06 -6.92
N ILE A 97 0.57 5.10 -6.02
CA ILE A 97 0.35 5.29 -4.58
C ILE A 97 1.66 5.03 -3.86
N GLU A 98 2.14 6.02 -3.11
CA GLU A 98 3.32 5.92 -2.25
C GLU A 98 2.87 5.87 -0.79
N LEU A 99 3.40 4.92 -0.01
CA LEU A 99 3.08 4.74 1.40
C LEU A 99 4.14 5.45 2.24
N ASP A 100 3.81 6.64 2.72
CA ASP A 100 4.73 7.49 3.48
C ASP A 100 4.78 7.05 4.95
N GLY A 101 5.81 6.27 5.28
CA GLY A 101 6.07 5.70 6.58
C GLY A 101 6.61 6.71 7.61
N ARG A 102 5.93 7.83 7.88
CA ARG A 102 6.17 8.79 9.00
C ARG A 102 7.61 9.31 9.19
N ALA A 103 8.55 8.97 8.32
CA ALA A 103 9.96 9.16 8.55
C ALA A 103 10.64 9.67 7.29
N PHE A 104 10.46 10.96 7.04
CA PHE A 104 11.51 11.75 6.43
C PHE A 104 12.68 11.76 7.41
N HIS A 105 13.51 10.71 7.37
CA HIS A 105 14.64 10.53 8.28
C HIS A 105 15.76 11.58 8.01
N SER A 106 15.65 12.35 6.93
CA SER A 106 16.50 13.51 6.62
C SER A 106 15.79 14.52 5.70
N GLY A 107 16.32 15.76 5.62
CA GLY A 107 15.88 16.74 4.62
C GLY A 107 16.21 16.34 3.17
N GLU A 108 17.20 15.47 2.98
CA GLU A 108 17.57 14.97 1.64
C GLU A 108 16.52 13.98 1.10
N ASP A 109 15.91 13.16 1.96
CA ASP A 109 14.80 12.28 1.56
C ASP A 109 13.63 13.08 1.01
N PHE A 110 13.33 14.22 1.64
CA PHE A 110 12.25 15.12 1.26
C PHE A 110 12.46 15.75 -0.12
N GLU A 111 13.66 16.24 -0.42
CA GLU A 111 13.97 16.81 -1.74
C GLU A 111 13.92 15.75 -2.84
N ARG A 112 14.46 14.54 -2.58
CA ARG A 112 14.40 13.43 -3.55
C ARG A 112 12.98 12.99 -3.84
N ASP A 113 12.14 12.93 -2.82
CA ASP A 113 10.71 12.65 -2.95
C ASP A 113 10.02 13.70 -3.84
N ARG A 114 10.38 14.99 -3.68
CA ARG A 114 9.81 16.06 -4.49
C ARG A 114 10.22 16.01 -5.95
N VAL A 115 11.50 15.68 -6.21
CA VAL A 115 12.01 15.47 -7.57
C VAL A 115 11.29 14.30 -8.23
N GLN A 116 11.10 13.19 -7.53
CA GLN A 116 10.38 12.04 -8.08
C GLN A 116 8.90 12.35 -8.36
N ASP A 117 8.21 13.02 -7.43
CA ASP A 117 6.82 13.43 -7.64
C ASP A 117 6.69 14.30 -8.89
N LEU A 118 7.62 15.25 -9.10
CA LEU A 118 7.68 16.08 -10.31
C LEU A 118 7.92 15.24 -11.58
N GLU A 119 8.87 14.33 -11.56
CA GLU A 119 9.15 13.44 -12.70
C GLU A 119 7.95 12.57 -13.08
N LEU A 120 7.28 11.99 -12.08
CA LEU A 120 6.04 11.21 -12.29
C LEU A 120 4.93 12.09 -12.91
N MET A 121 4.78 13.32 -12.42
CA MET A 121 3.81 14.28 -12.96
C MET A 121 4.12 14.67 -14.41
N LEU A 122 5.38 14.97 -14.74
CA LEU A 122 5.82 15.29 -16.11
C LEU A 122 5.51 14.15 -17.08
N ARG A 123 5.54 12.91 -16.59
CA ARG A 123 5.22 11.69 -17.35
C ARG A 123 3.71 11.38 -17.38
N GLY A 124 2.88 12.18 -16.72
CA GLY A 124 1.41 12.10 -16.72
C GLY A 124 0.80 11.22 -15.62
N TYR A 125 1.62 10.62 -14.75
CA TYR A 125 1.14 9.79 -13.65
C TYR A 125 0.37 10.63 -12.64
N LEU A 126 -0.64 10.03 -12.02
CA LEU A 126 -1.32 10.61 -10.86
C LEU A 126 -0.69 10.01 -9.61
N VAL A 127 -0.05 10.84 -8.79
CA VAL A 127 0.62 10.40 -7.55
C VAL A 127 -0.25 10.72 -6.33
N VAL A 128 -0.45 9.74 -5.46
CA VAL A 128 -1.12 9.88 -4.17
C VAL A 128 -0.22 9.35 -3.06
N ARG A 129 0.21 10.23 -2.16
CA ARG A 129 0.93 9.85 -0.95
C ARG A 129 -0.04 9.55 0.19
N LEU A 130 0.06 8.37 0.78
CA LEU A 130 -0.72 7.95 1.93
C LEU A 130 0.18 7.84 3.15
N SER A 131 -0.03 8.70 4.15
CA SER A 131 0.73 8.59 5.39
C SER A 131 0.40 7.31 6.16
N TYR A 132 1.34 6.85 7.00
CA TYR A 132 1.11 5.73 7.91
C TYR A 132 -0.22 5.87 8.69
N ARG A 133 -0.49 7.06 9.24
CA ARG A 133 -1.73 7.34 9.98
C ARG A 133 -2.99 7.16 9.12
N MET A 134 -2.93 7.51 7.84
CA MET A 134 -4.04 7.35 6.91
C MET A 134 -4.37 5.88 6.67
N VAL A 135 -3.36 5.01 6.64
CA VAL A 135 -3.53 3.58 6.39
C VAL A 135 -3.73 2.76 7.66
N THR A 136 -3.37 3.28 8.84
CA THR A 136 -3.66 2.62 10.12
C THR A 136 -4.95 3.13 10.76
N ASP A 137 -5.06 4.43 10.99
CA ASP A 137 -6.08 5.02 11.87
C ASP A 137 -7.31 5.45 11.06
N ASP A 138 -7.09 6.00 9.86
CA ASP A 138 -8.15 6.53 8.98
C ASP A 138 -8.49 5.57 7.82
N TRP A 139 -8.28 4.26 8.00
CA TRP A 139 -8.31 3.24 6.94
C TRP A 139 -9.55 3.32 6.03
N ASP A 140 -10.75 3.34 6.59
CA ASP A 140 -11.99 3.34 5.80
C ASP A 140 -12.12 4.60 4.95
N ARG A 141 -11.68 5.74 5.46
CA ARG A 141 -11.67 7.00 4.70
C ARG A 141 -10.65 6.92 3.56
N THR A 142 -9.44 6.47 3.86
CA THR A 142 -8.34 6.34 2.89
C THR A 142 -8.72 5.37 1.77
N HIS A 143 -9.18 4.18 2.13
CA HIS A 143 -9.60 3.17 1.18
C HIS A 143 -10.79 3.64 0.31
N ARG A 144 -11.78 4.36 0.89
CA ARG A 144 -12.86 4.98 0.10
C ARG A 144 -12.33 6.01 -0.91
N ALA A 145 -11.39 6.86 -0.50
CA ALA A 145 -10.79 7.86 -1.40
C ALA A 145 -10.07 7.19 -2.58
N VAL A 146 -9.25 6.17 -2.32
CA VAL A 146 -8.57 5.41 -3.39
C VAL A 146 -9.59 4.73 -4.30
N ARG A 147 -10.63 4.10 -3.74
CA ARG A 147 -11.72 3.50 -4.52
C ARG A 147 -12.42 4.52 -5.42
N GLU A 148 -12.64 5.73 -4.95
CA GLU A 148 -13.25 6.80 -5.74
C GLU A 148 -12.37 7.23 -6.92
N LEU A 149 -11.04 7.36 -6.72
CA LEU A 149 -10.10 7.62 -7.81
C LEU A 149 -10.14 6.50 -8.87
N VAL A 150 -10.22 5.24 -8.41
CA VAL A 150 -10.37 4.09 -9.29
C VAL A 150 -11.71 4.13 -10.04
N ALA A 151 -12.82 4.39 -9.35
CA ALA A 151 -14.16 4.46 -9.93
C ALA A 151 -14.28 5.56 -11.00
N ARG A 152 -13.59 6.68 -10.82
CA ARG A 152 -13.49 7.77 -11.82
C ARG A 152 -12.58 7.45 -13.01
N GLY A 153 -11.95 6.28 -13.02
CA GLY A 153 -11.04 5.87 -14.09
C GLY A 153 -9.67 6.55 -14.05
N LEU A 154 -9.30 7.25 -12.97
CA LEU A 154 -8.03 7.99 -12.88
C LEU A 154 -6.80 7.07 -12.78
N HIS A 155 -7.02 5.81 -12.45
CA HIS A 155 -6.04 4.73 -12.53
C HIS A 155 -5.70 4.29 -13.97
N ARG A 156 -6.39 4.86 -14.97
CA ARG A 156 -6.19 4.55 -16.38
C ARG A 156 -5.69 5.76 -17.16
N TRP A 157 -4.87 5.50 -18.18
CA TRP A 157 -4.58 6.49 -19.21
C TRP A 157 -5.84 6.85 -19.99
N GLY A 158 -6.31 8.09 -19.87
CA GLY A 158 -7.29 8.66 -20.79
C GLY A 158 -6.64 9.06 -22.11
N ARG A 159 -7.44 9.35 -23.15
CA ARG A 159 -6.93 9.83 -24.46
C ARG A 159 -5.99 11.04 -24.34
N ALA A 160 -6.26 11.93 -23.37
CA ALA A 160 -5.49 13.16 -23.12
C ALA A 160 -4.27 12.97 -22.19
N ALA A 161 -4.15 11.83 -21.52
CA ALA A 161 -3.16 11.63 -20.47
C ALA A 161 -2.09 10.60 -20.84
N ARG A 162 -2.05 10.12 -22.09
CA ARG A 162 -1.10 9.06 -22.50
C ARG A 162 0.32 9.37 -22.01
N PRO A 163 1.06 8.36 -21.54
CA PRO A 163 2.40 8.58 -21.01
C PRO A 163 3.25 9.27 -22.07
N TRP A 164 3.99 10.30 -21.65
CA TRP A 164 4.92 11.01 -22.51
C TRP A 164 5.95 10.00 -23.05
N PRO A 165 6.30 10.01 -24.36
CA PRO A 165 7.39 9.18 -24.85
C PRO A 165 8.64 9.48 -24.03
N VAL A 166 9.25 8.47 -23.42
CA VAL A 166 10.51 8.60 -22.68
C VAL A 166 11.46 9.43 -23.55
N PHE A 167 11.96 10.56 -23.02
CA PHE A 167 12.90 11.39 -23.76
C PHE A 167 14.06 10.50 -24.21
N ASP A 168 14.19 10.35 -25.51
CA ASP A 168 15.27 9.64 -26.16
C ASP A 168 16.55 10.45 -25.89
N GLU A 169 17.30 10.08 -24.85
CA GLU A 169 18.60 10.68 -24.50
C GLU A 169 19.69 10.44 -25.58
N ALA A 170 19.31 10.04 -26.79
CA ALA A 170 20.21 9.76 -27.90
C ALA A 170 20.47 10.95 -28.84
N ARG A 171 20.16 12.21 -28.47
CA ARG A 171 20.58 13.40 -29.23
C ARG A 171 20.94 14.57 -28.32
N GLY A 172 22.19 14.59 -27.87
CA GLY A 172 22.89 15.73 -27.29
C GLY A 172 24.38 15.55 -27.49
#